data_AF-A0A7J4P398-F1
#
_entry.id   AF-A0A7J4P398-F1
#
_cell.length_a   1.000
_cell.length_b   1.000
_cell.length_c   1.000
_cell.angle_alpha   90.00
_cell.angle_beta   90.00
_cell.angle_gamma   90.00
#
_symmetry.space_group_name_H-M   'P 1'
#
loop_
_entity.id
_entity.type
_entity.pdbx_description
1 polymer ?
#
loop_
_entity_poly.entity_id
_entity_poly.type
_entity_poly.pdbx_seq_one_letter_code
_entity_poly.pdbx_strand_id
1 'polypeptide(L)'
;MVKEMSLVSIGIAVIVIGFALVVIGTLLHAGSQQKAGKDGSAKFSFVGFIGPFPFGFGNDKQLLTITVIVAIAFFLVMMFLFSRGLRWP
;
A
#
# COMPACT_ATOMS: atom_id res chain seq x y z
N MET A 1 32.72 8.13 -31.41
CA MET A 1 31.79 7.08 -30.92
C MET A 1 30.49 7.75 -30.53
N VAL A 2 29.52 7.83 -31.46
CA VAL A 2 28.17 8.27 -31.12
C VAL A 2 27.49 7.08 -30.44
N LYS A 3 27.04 7.29 -29.21
CA LYS A 3 26.41 6.26 -28.39
C LYS A 3 24.99 6.08 -28.93
N GLU A 4 24.78 5.08 -29.79
CA GLU A 4 23.43 4.64 -30.19
C GLU A 4 22.68 4.29 -28.91
N MET A 5 21.83 5.20 -28.46
CA MET A 5 21.09 5.06 -27.22
C MET A 5 19.97 4.07 -27.53
N SER A 6 20.18 2.80 -27.16
CA SER A 6 19.18 1.76 -27.33
C SER A 6 17.85 2.25 -26.78
N LEU A 7 16.75 2.09 -27.55
CA LEU A 7 15.40 2.48 -27.13
C LEU A 7 15.05 1.92 -25.74
N VAL A 8 15.62 0.78 -25.36
CA VAL A 8 15.49 0.17 -24.03
C VAL A 8 16.05 1.09 -22.94
N SER A 9 17.21 1.70 -23.16
CA SER A 9 17.83 2.64 -22.20
C SER A 9 16.99 3.90 -22.01
N ILE A 10 16.37 4.40 -23.08
CA ILE A 10 15.46 5.55 -23.02
C ILE A 10 14.19 5.17 -22.26
N GLY A 11 13.62 3.99 -22.53
CA GLY A 11 12.46 3.47 -21.81
C GLY A 11 12.69 3.34 -20.30
N ILE A 12 13.84 2.80 -19.89
CA ILE A 12 14.21 2.71 -18.47
C ILE A 12 14.29 4.10 -17.84
N ALA A 13 14.93 5.06 -18.51
CA ALA A 13 15.03 6.44 -17.99
C ALA A 13 13.64 7.08 -17.79
N VAL A 14 12.71 6.86 -18.72
CA VAL A 14 11.32 7.35 -18.61
C VAL A 14 10.60 6.71 -17.43
N ILE A 15 10.75 5.40 -17.20
CA ILE A 15 10.15 4.71 -16.05
C ILE A 15 10.68 5.28 -14.74
N VAL A 16 12.00 5.48 -14.63
CA VAL A 16 12.63 6.02 -13.42
C VAL A 16 12.15 7.44 -13.13
N ILE A 17 12.06 8.30 -14.15
CA ILE A 17 11.54 9.67 -14.01
C ILE A 17 10.06 9.64 -13.61
N GLY A 18 9.25 8.80 -14.25
CA GLY A 18 7.84 8.63 -13.90
C GLY A 18 7.63 8.16 -12.46
N PHE A 19 8.42 7.18 -12.01
CA PHE A 19 8.39 6.71 -10.63
C PHE A 19 8.80 7.81 -9.65
N ALA A 20 9.87 8.57 -9.94
CA ALA A 20 10.30 9.70 -9.12
C ALA A 20 9.19 10.77 -8.99
N LEU A 21 8.48 11.08 -10.09
CA LEU A 21 7.36 12.01 -10.07
C LEU A 21 6.20 11.52 -9.18
N VAL A 22 5.87 10.22 -9.21
CA VAL A 22 4.85 9.63 -8.32
C VAL A 22 5.27 9.77 -6.86
N VAL A 23 6.54 9.48 -6.54
CA VAL A 23 7.07 9.61 -5.17
C VAL A 23 7.02 11.07 -4.70
N ILE A 24 7.47 12.02 -5.52
CA ILE A 24 7.43 13.45 -5.18
C ILE A 24 5.97 13.92 -5.02
N GLY A 25 5.08 13.54 -5.94
CA GLY A 25 3.68 13.91 -5.90
C GLY A 25 2.97 13.39 -4.65
N THR A 26 3.23 12.14 -4.25
CA THR A 26 2.67 11.56 -3.02
C THR A 26 3.20 12.23 -1.76
N LEU A 27 4.49 12.56 -1.69
CA LEU A 27 5.09 13.29 -0.58
C LEU A 27 4.54 14.72 -0.45
N LEU A 28 4.40 15.45 -1.55
CA LEU A 28 3.83 16.79 -1.56
C LEU A 28 2.33 16.77 -1.21
N HIS A 29 1.59 15.74 -1.66
CA HIS A 29 0.18 15.58 -1.29
C HIS A 29 0.03 15.26 0.20
N ALA A 30 0.89 14.41 0.76
CA ALA A 30 0.94 14.13 2.19
C ALA A 30 1.26 15.39 3.02
N GLY A 31 2.23 16.21 2.58
CA GLY A 31 2.60 17.45 3.27
C GLY A 31 1.59 18.60 3.13
N SER A 32 0.83 18.65 2.03
CA SER A 32 -0.18 19.70 1.80
C SER A 32 -1.50 19.42 2.53
N GLN A 33 -1.89 18.15 2.70
CA GLN A 33 -2.99 17.74 3.57
C GLN A 33 -2.78 18.18 5.03
N GLN A 34 -1.53 18.29 5.49
CA GLN A 34 -1.20 18.76 6.84
C GLN A 34 -1.46 20.27 7.04
N LYS A 35 -1.48 21.09 5.98
CA LYS A 35 -1.70 22.55 6.08
C LYS A 35 -3.17 22.96 6.02
N ALA A 36 -4.07 22.08 5.59
CA ALA A 36 -5.50 22.37 5.43
C ALA A 36 -6.34 21.88 6.63
N GLY A 37 -6.04 22.39 7.83
CA GLY A 37 -7.07 22.74 8.82
C GLY A 37 -8.02 21.70 9.42
N LYS A 38 -7.78 20.38 9.34
CA LYS A 38 -8.49 19.37 10.16
C LYS A 38 -7.55 18.20 10.47
N ASP A 39 -7.18 18.02 11.74
CA ASP A 39 -6.55 16.81 12.29
C ASP A 39 -5.44 16.18 11.40
N GLY A 40 -4.45 16.99 11.01
CA GLY A 40 -3.35 16.61 10.10
C GLY A 40 -2.33 15.61 10.66
N SER A 41 -2.66 14.84 11.70
CA SER A 41 -1.83 13.72 12.13
C SER A 41 -1.99 12.57 11.14
N ALA A 42 -0.89 12.07 10.57
CA ALA A 42 -0.91 10.89 9.72
C ALA A 42 -1.64 9.74 10.42
N LYS A 43 -2.71 9.24 9.80
CA LYS A 43 -3.51 8.13 10.35
C LYS A 43 -2.84 6.81 10.00
N PHE A 44 -2.64 5.96 10.99
CA PHE A 44 -2.07 4.63 10.83
C PHE A 44 -2.91 3.59 11.57
N SER A 45 -2.90 2.38 11.02
CA SER A 45 -3.60 1.21 11.56
C SER A 45 -2.78 -0.02 11.20
N PHE A 46 -2.62 -0.92 12.16
CA PHE A 46 -2.00 -2.21 12.00
C PHE A 46 -2.97 -3.29 12.45
N VAL A 47 -3.09 -4.37 11.68
CA VAL A 47 -3.92 -5.54 12.00
C VAL A 47 -3.10 -6.79 11.71
N GLY A 48 -3.11 -7.72 12.66
CA GLY A 48 -2.53 -9.05 12.55
C GLY A 48 -3.47 -10.11 13.14
N PHE A 49 -2.98 -11.33 13.19
CA PHE A 49 -3.72 -12.47 13.72
C PHE A 49 -2.89 -13.19 14.78
N ILE A 50 -3.50 -13.51 15.93
CA ILE A 50 -2.94 -14.43 16.92
C ILE A 50 -3.79 -15.69 16.84
N GLY A 51 -3.28 -16.71 16.14
CA GLY A 51 -4.10 -17.84 15.74
C GLY A 51 -5.28 -17.37 14.86
N PRO A 52 -6.52 -17.84 15.08
CA PRO A 52 -7.69 -17.41 14.31
C PRO A 52 -8.27 -16.05 14.75
N PHE A 53 -7.74 -15.44 15.82
CA PHE A 53 -8.30 -14.20 16.37
C PHE A 53 -7.62 -12.96 15.76
N PRO A 54 -8.37 -12.06 15.09
CA PRO A 54 -7.82 -10.81 14.58
C PRO A 54 -7.51 -9.84 15.74
N PHE A 55 -6.36 -9.18 15.66
CA PHE A 55 -5.93 -8.16 16.62
C PHE A 55 -5.38 -6.96 15.86
N GLY A 56 -5.60 -5.74 16.36
CA GLY A 56 -5.09 -4.54 15.72
C GLY A 56 -4.96 -3.35 16.64
N PHE A 57 -4.11 -2.40 16.24
CA PHE A 57 -3.91 -1.13 16.92
C PHE A 57 -3.70 -0.01 15.91
N GLY A 58 -4.07 1.22 16.27
CA GLY A 58 -3.97 2.38 15.38
C GLY A 58 -4.40 3.66 16.08
N ASN A 59 -4.08 4.80 15.49
CA ASN A 59 -4.44 6.12 16.02
C ASN A 59 -5.80 6.63 15.51
N ASP A 60 -6.42 5.93 14.57
CA ASP A 60 -7.74 6.25 14.04
C ASP A 60 -8.66 5.02 14.10
N LYS A 61 -9.78 5.15 14.84
CA LYS A 61 -10.72 4.05 15.06
C LYS A 61 -11.44 3.60 13.78
N GLN A 62 -11.72 4.54 12.88
CA GLN A 62 -12.41 4.23 11.62
C GLN A 62 -11.46 3.46 10.69
N LEU A 63 -10.21 3.91 10.57
CA LEU A 63 -9.16 3.24 9.83
C LEU A 63 -8.90 1.84 10.41
N LEU A 64 -8.79 1.71 11.73
CA LEU A 64 -8.65 0.42 12.41
C LEU A 64 -9.79 -0.54 12.05
N THR A 65 -11.03 -0.08 12.15
CA THR A 65 -12.22 -0.88 11.85
C THR A 65 -12.21 -1.36 10.40
N ILE A 66 -11.91 -0.46 9.46
CA ILE A 66 -11.79 -0.80 8.04
C ILE A 66 -10.68 -1.84 7.83
N THR A 67 -9.49 -1.63 8.40
CA THR A 67 -8.37 -2.57 8.24
C THR A 67 -8.71 -3.95 8.78
N VAL A 68 -9.42 -4.06 9.93
CA VAL A 68 -9.84 -5.34 10.50
C VAL A 68 -10.83 -6.06 9.57
N ILE A 69 -11.83 -5.35 9.03
CA ILE A 69 -12.80 -5.92 8.10
C ILE A 69 -12.10 -6.45 6.84
N VAL A 70 -11.18 -5.67 6.27
CA VAL A 70 -10.40 -6.07 5.10
C VAL A 70 -9.55 -7.31 5.41
N ALA A 71 -8.89 -7.35 6.56
CA ALA A 71 -8.08 -8.50 6.99
C ALA A 71 -8.92 -9.78 7.12
N ILE A 72 -10.11 -9.69 7.72
CA ILE A 72 -11.03 -10.83 7.85
C ILE A 72 -11.53 -11.28 6.48
N ALA A 73 -11.94 -10.36 5.62
CA ALA A 73 -12.37 -10.70 4.26
C ALA A 73 -11.26 -11.40 3.47
N PHE A 74 -10.04 -10.90 3.58
CA PHE A 74 -8.87 -11.51 2.95
C PHE A 74 -8.60 -12.91 3.49
N PHE A 75 -8.67 -13.10 4.81
CA PHE A 75 -8.54 -14.40 5.46
C PHE A 75 -9.59 -15.41 4.95
N LEU A 76 -10.85 -15.00 4.83
CA LEU A 76 -11.92 -15.86 4.33
C LEU A 76 -11.72 -16.23 2.85
N VAL A 77 -11.31 -15.28 2.02
CA VAL A 77 -10.97 -15.53 0.61
C VAL A 77 -9.81 -16.52 0.51
N MET A 78 -8.75 -16.31 1.32
CA MET A 78 -7.59 -17.19 1.36
C MET A 78 -8.00 -18.62 1.77
N MET A 79 -8.80 -18.76 2.83
CA MET A 79 -9.31 -20.04 3.32
C MET A 79 -10.16 -20.74 2.26
N PHE A 80 -11.02 -20.00 1.56
CA PHE A 80 -11.83 -20.52 0.46
C PHE A 80 -10.96 -21.00 -0.71
N LEU A 81 -9.96 -20.21 -1.13
CA LEU A 81 -9.03 -20.59 -2.18
C LEU A 81 -8.20 -21.82 -1.80
N PHE A 82 -7.74 -21.91 -0.55
CA PHE A 82 -6.99 -23.06 -0.04
C PHE A 82 -7.86 -24.33 -0.03
N SER A 83 -9.15 -24.20 0.33
CA SER A 83 -10.11 -25.30 0.27
C SER A 83 -10.37 -25.81 -1.16
N ARG A 84 -10.13 -24.97 -2.17
CA ARG A 84 -10.24 -25.29 -3.61
C ARG A 84 -8.95 -25.89 -4.19
N GLY A 85 -7.96 -26.20 -3.35
CA GLY A 85 -6.70 -26.82 -3.77
C GLY A 85 -5.60 -25.84 -4.16
N LEU A 86 -5.74 -24.54 -3.84
CA LEU A 86 -4.63 -23.60 -3.96
C LEU A 86 -3.54 -23.95 -2.93
N ARG A 87 -2.51 -24.65 -3.39
CA ARG A 87 -1.32 -24.96 -2.58
C ARG A 87 -0.39 -23.75 -2.65
N TRP A 88 -0.28 -23.03 -1.54
CA TRP A 88 0.73 -21.97 -1.42
C TRP A 88 2.12 -22.63 -1.52
N PRO A 89 3.06 -22.08 -2.32
CA PRO A 89 4.44 -22.57 -2.35
C PRO A 89 5.16 -22.36 -1.03
#